data_AF-A0A9D6UIA6-F1
#
_entry.id   AF-A0A9D6UIA6-F1
#
_cell.length_a   1.000
_cell.length_b   1.000
_cell.length_c   1.000
_cell.angle_alpha   90.00
_cell.angle_beta   90.00
_cell.angle_gamma   90.00
#
_symmetry.space_group_name_H-M   'P 1'
#
loop_
_entity.id
_entity.type
_entity.pdbx_description
1 polymer ?
#
loop_
_entity_poly.entity_id
_entity_poly.type
_entity_poly.pdbx_seq_one_letter_code
_entity_poly.pdbx_strand_id
1 'polypeptide(L)'
;MRMDNQDSATAALQESAGCVNAVPALSISKGFRLLALRCFHNDPDPPAFAWLNQRIFRTPDRMGRHGLFFGAAFRPEIMDWLIARVGRPSSREGGKPQRNSDWPNIFWRSAERAWPDDTRTTEWSIEVAFASEDVANAFRERWRERLSGGFDD
;
A
#
# COMPACT_ATOMS: atom_id res chain seq x y z
N MET A 1 6.61 -12.07 -46.49
CA MET A 1 6.97 -12.86 -45.29
C MET A 1 7.96 -12.04 -44.48
N ARG A 2 7.46 -11.29 -43.49
CA ARG A 2 8.25 -10.65 -42.44
C ARG A 2 7.46 -10.86 -41.15
N MET A 3 8.17 -11.40 -40.16
CA MET A 3 7.68 -11.74 -38.83
C MET A 3 7.33 -10.46 -38.09
N ASP A 4 6.06 -10.31 -37.69
CA ASP A 4 5.66 -9.39 -36.63
C ASP A 4 6.12 -10.02 -35.31
N ASN A 5 7.32 -9.61 -34.93
CA ASN A 5 7.97 -9.97 -33.69
C ASN A 5 7.45 -9.05 -32.59
N GLN A 6 7.17 -9.66 -31.43
CA GLN A 6 6.92 -9.01 -30.13
C GLN A 6 5.53 -8.41 -29.93
N ASP A 7 4.55 -9.31 -29.74
CA ASP A 7 3.57 -9.15 -28.67
C ASP A 7 4.31 -8.81 -27.37
N SER A 8 4.40 -7.51 -27.09
CA SER A 8 5.01 -6.98 -25.88
C SER A 8 4.31 -7.57 -24.67
N ALA A 9 5.09 -8.33 -23.92
CA ALA A 9 4.74 -9.04 -22.70
C ALA A 9 4.41 -8.09 -21.54
N THR A 10 3.30 -7.37 -21.67
CA THR A 10 2.52 -6.76 -20.61
C THR A 10 1.09 -6.66 -21.13
N ALA A 11 0.44 -7.81 -21.33
CA ALA A 11 -1.00 -7.84 -21.18
C ALA A 11 -1.23 -7.35 -19.75
N ALA A 12 -1.61 -6.07 -19.59
CA ALA A 12 -2.10 -5.56 -18.33
C ALA A 12 -3.18 -6.55 -17.91
N LEU A 13 -2.87 -7.39 -16.91
CA LEU A 13 -3.81 -8.36 -16.37
C LEU A 13 -5.11 -7.61 -16.17
N GLN A 14 -6.12 -7.95 -16.97
CA GLN A 14 -7.37 -7.22 -17.01
C GLN A 14 -7.90 -7.23 -15.59
N GLU A 15 -7.85 -6.10 -14.92
CA GLU A 15 -8.13 -6.04 -13.49
C GLU A 15 -9.59 -6.47 -13.30
N SER A 16 -9.80 -7.55 -12.57
CA SER A 16 -11.13 -8.04 -12.21
C SER A 16 -11.40 -7.76 -10.74
N ALA A 17 -12.68 -7.73 -10.36
CA ALA A 17 -13.08 -7.47 -8.98
C ALA A 17 -12.34 -8.38 -8.00
N GLY A 18 -12.22 -9.68 -8.32
CA GLY A 18 -11.54 -10.69 -7.51
C GLY A 18 -10.01 -10.68 -7.56
N CYS A 19 -9.37 -9.82 -8.36
CA CYS A 19 -7.91 -9.80 -8.47
C CYS A 19 -7.26 -9.26 -7.19
N VAL A 20 -6.47 -10.09 -6.50
CA VAL A 20 -5.79 -9.74 -5.24
C VAL A 20 -4.28 -9.49 -5.41
N ASN A 21 -3.82 -9.41 -6.66
CA ASN A 21 -2.42 -9.17 -6.97
C ASN A 21 -1.99 -7.78 -6.51
N ALA A 22 -0.69 -7.61 -6.22
CA ALA A 22 -0.13 -6.30 -5.96
C ALA A 22 -0.37 -5.38 -7.17
N VAL A 23 -0.88 -4.18 -6.91
CA VAL A 23 -1.06 -3.14 -7.92
C VAL A 23 -0.04 -2.03 -7.74
N PRO A 24 0.46 -1.40 -8.81
CA PRO A 24 1.41 -0.30 -8.70
C PRO A 24 0.90 0.83 -7.78
N ALA A 25 1.81 1.39 -7.00
CA ALA A 25 1.56 2.55 -6.18
C ALA A 25 1.29 3.78 -7.05
N LEU A 26 0.29 4.58 -6.66
CA LEU A 26 0.06 5.87 -7.28
C LEU A 26 0.96 6.91 -6.64
N SER A 27 1.82 7.55 -7.44
CA SER A 27 2.63 8.67 -6.98
C SER A 27 1.74 9.85 -6.58
N ILE A 28 2.03 10.45 -5.42
CA ILE A 28 1.39 11.68 -4.95
C ILE A 28 2.48 12.68 -4.51
N SER A 29 2.11 13.94 -4.28
CA SER A 29 3.05 14.95 -3.77
C SER A 29 3.69 14.47 -2.47
N LYS A 30 5.04 14.47 -2.41
CA LYS A 30 5.83 13.98 -1.28
C LYS A 30 5.45 12.58 -0.79
N GLY A 31 4.97 11.69 -1.67
CA GLY A 31 4.42 10.43 -1.19
C GLY A 31 4.02 9.42 -2.25
N PHE A 32 3.25 8.44 -1.81
CA PHE A 32 2.57 7.46 -2.66
C PHE A 32 1.27 6.98 -2.01
N ARG A 33 0.38 6.40 -2.81
CA ARG A 33 -0.84 5.71 -2.38
C ARG A 33 -0.81 4.26 -2.84
N LEU A 34 -1.11 3.33 -1.93
CA LEU A 34 -1.19 1.89 -2.20
C LEU A 34 -2.61 1.39 -1.95
N LEU A 35 -3.18 0.65 -2.90
CA LEU A 35 -4.37 -0.14 -2.62
C LEU A 35 -3.97 -1.32 -1.72
N ALA A 36 -4.56 -1.38 -0.52
CA ALA A 36 -4.18 -2.32 0.52
C ALA A 36 -5.27 -3.37 0.81
N LEU A 37 -6.54 -3.00 0.65
CA LEU A 37 -7.66 -3.88 0.97
C LEU A 37 -8.83 -3.62 0.01
N ARG A 38 -9.49 -4.70 -0.40
CA ARG A 38 -10.77 -4.64 -1.13
C ARG A 38 -11.83 -5.36 -0.30
N CYS A 39 -12.94 -4.68 -0.05
CA CYS A 39 -14.13 -5.23 0.60
C CYS A 39 -15.18 -5.51 -0.48
N PHE A 40 -15.66 -6.75 -0.56
CA PHE A 40 -16.70 -7.17 -1.48
C PHE A 40 -18.05 -7.17 -0.75
N HIS A 41 -19.02 -6.48 -1.33
CA HIS A 41 -20.37 -6.40 -0.80
C HIS A 41 -21.24 -7.43 -1.52
N ASN A 42 -21.53 -8.54 -0.85
CA ASN A 42 -22.39 -9.60 -1.36
C ASN A 42 -23.67 -9.62 -0.52
N ASP A 43 -24.58 -8.65 -0.66
CA ASP A 43 -25.85 -8.65 0.11
C ASP A 43 -26.71 -9.88 -0.28
N PRO A 44 -27.21 -10.70 0.67
CA PRO A 44 -27.25 -10.49 2.13
C PRO A 44 -26.11 -11.13 2.94
N ASP A 45 -25.15 -11.76 2.27
CA ASP A 45 -24.01 -12.39 2.91
C ASP A 45 -23.05 -11.37 3.57
N PRO A 46 -22.31 -11.79 4.61
CA PRO A 46 -21.27 -10.95 5.21
C PRO A 46 -20.22 -10.50 4.18
N PRO A 47 -19.68 -9.27 4.32
CA PRO A 47 -18.67 -8.78 3.40
C PRO A 47 -17.40 -9.62 3.44
N ALA A 48 -16.85 -9.90 2.26
CA ALA A 48 -15.56 -10.58 2.13
C ALA A 48 -14.43 -9.54 1.95
N PHE A 49 -13.26 -9.82 2.53
CA PHE A 49 -12.11 -8.91 2.49
C PHE A 49 -10.92 -9.58 1.83
N ALA A 50 -10.30 -8.89 0.88
CA ALA A 50 -9.05 -9.27 0.28
C ALA A 50 -7.95 -8.27 0.64
N TRP A 51 -6.87 -8.76 1.28
CA TRP A 51 -5.68 -7.97 1.54
C TRP A 51 -4.71 -8.08 0.36
N LEU A 52 -4.32 -6.94 -0.20
CA LEU A 52 -3.37 -6.87 -1.32
C LEU A 52 -1.95 -6.77 -0.75
N ASN A 53 -1.12 -7.78 -1.01
CA ASN A 53 0.24 -7.81 -0.50
C ASN A 53 1.18 -6.91 -1.31
N GLN A 54 1.21 -5.63 -0.95
CA GLN A 54 2.06 -4.60 -1.56
C GLN A 54 3.53 -4.66 -1.11
N ARG A 55 3.91 -5.59 -0.23
CA ARG A 55 5.28 -5.78 0.31
C ARG A 55 5.93 -4.53 0.94
N ILE A 56 5.16 -3.47 1.20
CA ILE A 56 5.57 -2.25 1.92
C ILE A 56 5.12 -2.31 3.38
N PHE A 57 3.87 -2.71 3.62
CA PHE A 57 3.32 -2.90 4.95
C PHE A 57 3.37 -4.37 5.34
N ARG A 58 3.40 -4.63 6.64
CA ARG A 58 3.22 -5.97 7.20
C ARG A 58 1.80 -6.44 6.90
N THR A 59 1.65 -7.74 6.65
CA THR A 59 0.33 -8.36 6.64
C THR A 59 -0.31 -8.19 8.02
N PRO A 60 -1.59 -7.80 8.10
CA PRO A 60 -2.31 -7.72 9.37
C PRO A 60 -2.48 -9.12 9.96
N ASP A 61 -1.68 -9.46 10.98
CA ASP A 61 -1.74 -10.80 11.61
C ASP A 61 -2.86 -10.91 12.67
N ARG A 62 -3.58 -9.83 12.98
CA ARG A 62 -4.50 -9.77 14.13
C ARG A 62 -5.96 -9.58 13.70
N MET A 63 -6.71 -10.68 13.72
CA MET A 63 -8.14 -10.63 14.04
C MET A 63 -8.27 -10.31 15.53
N GLY A 64 -8.74 -9.12 15.87
CA GLY A 64 -8.99 -8.74 17.26
C GLY A 64 -10.28 -9.38 17.78
N ARG A 65 -10.41 -9.51 19.10
CA ARG A 65 -11.64 -10.01 19.77
C ARG A 65 -12.87 -9.12 19.53
N HIS A 66 -12.65 -7.90 19.05
CA HIS A 66 -13.67 -6.86 18.83
C HIS A 66 -13.84 -6.48 17.35
N GLY A 67 -13.35 -7.32 16.43
CA GLY A 67 -13.46 -7.11 14.99
C GLY A 67 -12.11 -7.01 14.27
N LEU A 68 -12.18 -6.65 12.99
CA LEU A 68 -11.03 -6.49 12.12
C LEU A 68 -10.41 -5.11 12.31
N PHE A 69 -9.13 -5.06 12.72
CA PHE A 69 -8.36 -3.83 12.81
C PHE A 69 -7.17 -3.91 11.85
N PHE A 70 -7.16 -3.04 10.84
CA PHE A 70 -6.11 -2.96 9.85
C PHE A 70 -5.12 -1.83 10.21
N GLY A 71 -4.22 -2.12 11.14
CA GLY A 71 -3.10 -1.22 11.43
C GLY A 71 -2.07 -1.26 10.29
N ALA A 72 -1.70 -0.10 9.75
CA ALA A 72 -0.64 -0.01 8.77
C ALA A 72 0.72 0.13 9.48
N ALA A 73 1.55 -0.88 9.39
CA ALA A 73 2.92 -0.87 9.92
C ALA A 73 3.89 -1.26 8.81
N PHE A 74 4.92 -0.44 8.57
CA PHE A 74 5.94 -0.79 7.59
C PHE A 74 6.63 -2.11 7.95
N ARG A 75 7.09 -2.83 6.91
CA ARG A 75 7.94 -4.00 7.11
C ARG A 75 9.24 -3.63 7.86
N PRO A 76 9.83 -4.56 8.62
CA PRO A 76 11.02 -4.28 9.44
C PRO A 76 12.15 -3.59 8.66
N GLU A 77 12.47 -4.06 7.47
CA GLU A 77 13.56 -3.50 6.66
C GLU A 77 13.30 -2.05 6.19
N ILE A 78 12.02 -1.69 6.01
CA ILE A 78 11.62 -0.31 5.68
C ILE A 78 11.67 0.57 6.93
N MET A 79 11.25 0.03 8.08
CA MET A 79 11.38 0.72 9.36
C MET A 79 12.84 1.04 9.67
N ASP A 80 13.74 0.06 9.52
CA ASP A 80 15.17 0.24 9.79
C ASP A 80 15.79 1.29 8.86
N TRP A 81 15.44 1.24 7.57
CA TRP A 81 15.86 2.26 6.60
C TRP A 81 15.36 3.66 6.96
N LEU A 82 14.09 3.80 7.34
CA LEU A 82 13.53 5.08 7.78
C LEU A 82 14.21 5.57 9.06
N ILE A 83 14.45 4.68 10.04
CA ILE A 83 15.15 5.04 11.30
C ILE A 83 16.55 5.57 11.00
N ALA A 84 17.28 4.91 10.10
CA ALA A 84 18.62 5.35 9.71
C ALA A 84 18.61 6.71 8.99
N ARG A 85 17.52 7.04 8.27
CA ARG A 85 17.44 8.27 7.47
C ARG A 85 16.89 9.47 8.22
N VAL A 86 15.84 9.29 9.02
CA VAL A 86 15.11 10.38 9.67
C VAL A 86 15.02 10.24 11.19
N GLY A 87 15.68 9.24 11.79
CA GLY A 87 15.65 8.98 13.23
C GLY A 87 14.41 8.18 13.65
N ARG A 88 14.20 7.97 14.96
CA ARG A 88 13.06 7.16 15.44
C ARG A 88 11.70 7.86 15.21
N PRO A 89 10.60 7.11 15.03
CA PRO A 89 9.25 7.69 14.87
C PRO A 89 8.78 8.54 16.05
N SER A 90 9.31 8.24 17.24
CA SER A 90 9.08 9.03 18.43
C SER A 90 10.33 9.08 19.29
N SER A 91 10.48 10.19 20.02
CA SER A 91 11.50 10.40 21.03
C SER A 91 10.86 10.62 22.39
N ARG A 92 11.64 10.42 23.45
CA ARG A 92 11.28 10.74 24.85
C ARG A 92 12.21 11.77 25.46
N GLU A 93 12.94 12.52 24.65
CA GLU A 93 13.76 13.64 25.15
C GLU A 93 12.87 14.62 25.94
N GLY A 94 13.20 14.82 27.22
CA GLY A 94 12.40 15.63 28.15
C GLY A 94 11.22 14.92 28.83
N GLY A 95 11.16 13.57 28.79
CA GLY A 95 10.23 12.76 29.57
C GLY A 95 8.79 12.67 29.02
N LYS A 96 8.45 13.44 27.99
CA LYS A 96 7.18 13.33 27.26
C LYS A 96 7.40 12.68 25.89
N PRO A 97 6.52 11.75 25.46
CA PRO A 97 6.60 11.19 24.12
C PRO A 97 6.31 12.29 23.10
N GLN A 98 7.27 12.56 22.23
CA GLN A 98 7.13 13.48 21.11
C GLN A 98 7.23 12.71 19.80
N ARG A 99 6.33 13.00 18.87
CA ARG A 99 6.37 12.45 17.52
C ARG A 99 7.46 13.16 16.73
N ASN A 100 8.26 12.40 16.00
CA ASN A 100 9.22 12.95 15.07
C ASN A 100 8.49 13.57 13.86
N SER A 101 8.70 14.86 13.61
CA SER A 101 8.07 15.61 12.51
C SER A 101 8.54 15.17 11.12
N ASP A 102 9.74 14.59 11.04
CA ASP A 102 10.31 14.10 9.77
C ASP A 102 9.80 12.70 9.42
N TRP A 103 9.11 12.04 10.37
CA TRP A 103 8.55 10.71 10.15
C TRP A 103 7.33 10.77 9.22
N PRO A 104 7.20 9.84 8.25
CA PRO A 104 6.05 9.83 7.35
C PRO A 104 4.72 9.75 8.10
N ASN A 105 3.73 10.44 7.56
CA ASN A 105 2.33 10.29 7.92
C ASN A 105 1.71 9.15 7.10
N ILE A 106 0.84 8.37 7.75
CA ILE A 106 0.12 7.27 7.12
C ILE A 106 -1.37 7.55 7.28
N PHE A 107 -2.10 7.59 6.16
CA PHE A 107 -3.54 7.83 6.15
C PHE A 107 -4.27 6.71 5.44
N TRP A 108 -5.37 6.24 6.04
CA TRP A 108 -6.32 5.39 5.35
C TRP A 108 -7.29 6.24 4.54
N ARG A 109 -7.53 5.82 3.30
CA ARG A 109 -8.56 6.36 2.40
C ARG A 109 -9.45 5.21 1.96
N SER A 110 -10.72 5.49 1.75
CA SER A 110 -11.65 4.55 1.14
C SER A 110 -12.40 5.21 -0.01
N ALA A 111 -12.74 4.39 -0.99
CA ALA A 111 -13.58 4.77 -2.11
C ALA A 111 -14.45 3.58 -2.52
N GLU A 112 -15.66 3.85 -2.98
CA GLU A 112 -16.47 2.83 -3.64
C GLU A 112 -16.00 2.64 -5.09
N ARG A 113 -16.04 1.39 -5.56
CA ARG A 113 -15.75 1.03 -6.94
C ARG A 113 -16.82 0.08 -7.44
N ALA A 114 -17.47 0.49 -8.53
CA ALA A 114 -18.33 -0.38 -9.34
C ALA A 114 -17.49 -1.00 -10.45
N TRP A 115 -17.63 -2.32 -10.62
CA TRP A 115 -16.95 -3.10 -11.65
C TRP A 115 -17.85 -3.31 -12.86
N PRO A 116 -17.30 -3.65 -14.04
CA PRO A 116 -18.10 -3.89 -15.25
C PRO A 116 -19.11 -5.04 -15.15
N ASP A 117 -18.94 -5.95 -14.18
CA ASP A 117 -19.82 -7.09 -13.90
C ASP A 117 -20.86 -6.78 -12.81
N ASP A 118 -21.14 -5.50 -12.56
CA ASP A 118 -22.00 -4.97 -11.49
C ASP A 118 -21.54 -5.30 -10.06
N THR A 119 -20.38 -5.95 -9.88
CA THR A 119 -19.79 -6.15 -8.55
C THR A 119 -19.51 -4.79 -7.91
N ARG A 120 -19.85 -4.65 -6.63
CA ARG A 120 -19.53 -3.45 -5.83
C ARG A 120 -18.50 -3.78 -4.78
N THR A 121 -17.49 -2.93 -4.71
CA THR A 121 -16.44 -3.06 -3.71
C THR A 121 -16.17 -1.73 -3.02
N THR A 122 -15.76 -1.77 -1.76
CA THR A 122 -15.07 -0.64 -1.14
C THR A 122 -13.57 -0.91 -1.17
N GLU A 123 -12.84 -0.06 -1.86
CA GLU A 123 -11.39 -0.09 -1.94
C GLU A 123 -10.79 0.78 -0.85
N TRP A 124 -9.86 0.23 -0.09
CA TRP A 124 -9.15 0.89 0.99
C TRP A 124 -7.68 1.04 0.62
N SER A 125 -7.24 2.29 0.53
CA SER A 125 -5.88 2.66 0.20
C SER A 125 -5.14 3.24 1.40
N ILE A 126 -3.84 3.00 1.45
CA ILE A 126 -2.94 3.64 2.39
C ILE A 126 -2.14 4.71 1.65
N GLU A 127 -2.24 5.95 2.10
CA GLU A 127 -1.40 7.06 1.67
C GLU A 127 -0.24 7.24 2.63
N VAL A 128 0.97 7.33 2.07
CA VAL A 128 2.19 7.68 2.80
C VAL A 128 2.63 9.06 2.34
N ALA A 129 2.69 10.01 3.26
CA ALA A 129 3.18 11.36 3.01
C ALA A 129 4.44 11.63 3.85
N PHE A 130 5.56 11.87 3.17
CA PHE A 130 6.84 12.22 3.78
C PHE A 130 6.89 13.72 4.09
N ALA A 131 7.71 14.10 5.07
CA ALA A 131 7.91 15.51 5.44
C ALA A 131 8.59 16.32 4.32
N SER A 132 9.48 15.68 3.56
CA SER A 132 10.26 16.31 2.49
C SER A 132 10.21 15.52 1.18
N GLU A 133 10.38 16.24 0.06
CA GLU A 133 10.46 15.62 -1.27
C GLU A 133 11.74 14.79 -1.42
N ASP A 134 12.84 15.18 -0.75
CA ASP A 134 14.09 14.41 -0.74
C ASP A 134 13.88 13.00 -0.18
N VAL A 135 13.24 12.89 1.00
CA VAL A 135 12.97 11.59 1.62
C VAL A 135 12.00 10.78 0.77
N ALA A 136 10.98 11.44 0.18
CA ALA A 136 10.05 10.77 -0.73
C ALA A 136 10.75 10.20 -1.97
N ASN A 137 11.63 10.98 -2.61
CA ASN A 137 12.40 10.55 -3.77
C ASN A 137 13.34 9.40 -3.41
N ALA A 138 14.07 9.51 -2.30
CA ALA A 138 14.97 8.46 -1.83
C ALA A 138 14.23 7.16 -1.51
N PHE A 139 13.02 7.26 -0.93
CA PHE A 139 12.18 6.10 -0.68
C PHE A 139 11.72 5.45 -1.99
N ARG A 140 11.21 6.25 -2.94
CA ARG A 140 10.74 5.76 -4.24
C ARG A 140 11.87 5.06 -5.01
N GLU A 141 13.08 5.61 -4.97
CA GLU A 141 14.24 5.01 -5.61
C GLU A 141 14.61 3.67 -4.96
N ARG A 142 14.69 3.62 -3.63
CA ARG A 142 15.11 2.43 -2.88
C ARG A 142 14.16 1.25 -3.02
N TRP A 143 12.85 1.54 -3.11
CA TRP A 143 11.77 0.55 -3.08
C TRP A 143 10.97 0.51 -4.39
N ARG A 144 11.57 0.96 -5.50
CA ARG A 144 10.91 1.11 -6.81
C ARG A 144 10.19 -0.16 -7.24
N GLU A 145 10.85 -1.32 -7.18
CA GLU A 145 10.31 -2.62 -7.60
C GLU A 145 9.07 -3.02 -6.80
N ARG A 146 9.10 -2.79 -5.48
CA ARG A 146 7.93 -3.06 -4.62
C ARG A 146 6.79 -2.09 -4.91
N LEU A 147 7.10 -0.81 -5.14
CA LEU A 147 6.11 0.20 -5.48
C LEU A 147 5.53 0.00 -6.89
N SER A 148 6.24 -0.64 -7.82
CA SER A 148 5.71 -0.94 -9.15
C SER A 148 4.82 -2.20 -9.19
N GLY A 149 4.54 -2.84 -8.04
CA GLY A 149 3.83 -4.12 -7.99
C GLY A 149 4.67 -5.27 -8.56
N GLY A 150 6.00 -5.11 -8.61
CA GLY A 150 6.91 -6.13 -9.12
C GLY A 150 6.97 -7.35 -8.21
N PHE A 151 7.24 -8.50 -8.82
CA PHE A 151 7.63 -9.71 -8.11
C PHE A 151 9.15 -9.66 -7.93
N ASP A 152 9.63 -9.68 -6.69
CA ASP A 152 10.95 -10.28 -6.42
C ASP A 152 10.81 -11.78 -6.73
N ASP A 153 11.68 -12.32 -7.59
CA ASP A 153 11.86 -13.75 -7.87
C ASP A 153 12.06 -14.58 -6.59
#